data_AF-A0A431W2D6-F1
#
_entry.id   AF-A0A431W2D6-F1
#
_cell.length_a   1.000
_cell.length_b   1.000
_cell.length_c   1.000
_cell.angle_alpha   90.00
_cell.angle_beta   90.00
_cell.angle_gamma   90.00
#
_symmetry.space_group_name_H-M   'P 1'
#
loop_
_entity.id
_entity.type
_entity.pdbx_description
1 polymer ?
#
loop_
_entity_poly.entity_id
_entity_poly.type
_entity_poly.pdbx_seq_one_letter_code
_entity_poly.pdbx_strand_id
1 'polypeptide(L)'
;MKVYNVIFPIWMLLFFPPVIFIALAGNFVIDSLVIIVCFFLFKLTNQGLGLKTFYKKSILKVWLFGFLADIIGAVFLFLVLIVGSGLGLPYEIEAGIAYDPFSSSMAVVIIIISMVITSFFIFLFNYHFTFRSLIVEKALRVKVALTIVIITTPWTFLLPTKWFYHY
;
A
#
# COMPACT_ATOMS: atom_id res chain seq x y z
N MET A 1 3.15 29.34 -24.63
CA MET A 1 2.59 28.16 -23.91
C MET A 1 2.78 28.40 -22.43
N LYS A 2 1.71 28.61 -21.66
CA LYS A 2 1.80 28.53 -20.19
C LYS A 2 1.97 27.05 -19.88
N VAL A 3 3.16 26.65 -19.44
CA VAL A 3 3.35 25.33 -18.87
C VAL A 3 2.50 25.35 -17.60
N TYR A 4 1.32 24.74 -17.64
CA TYR A 4 0.54 24.51 -16.44
C TYR A 4 1.44 23.74 -15.49
N ASN A 5 1.47 24.12 -14.21
CA ASN A 5 2.08 23.29 -13.18
C ASN A 5 1.39 21.92 -13.26
N VAL A 6 2.06 20.92 -13.84
CA VAL A 6 1.61 19.53 -13.80
C VAL A 6 1.82 19.09 -12.36
N ILE A 7 0.79 19.26 -11.54
CA ILE A 7 0.80 18.82 -10.16
C ILE A 7 0.52 17.32 -10.20
N PHE A 8 1.51 16.53 -9.80
CA PHE A 8 1.29 15.10 -9.68
C PHE A 8 0.50 14.79 -8.40
N PRO A 9 -0.46 13.85 -8.46
CA PRO A 9 -1.11 13.33 -7.26
C PRO A 9 -0.08 12.83 -6.25
N ILE A 10 -0.33 13.04 -4.95
CA ILE A 10 0.62 12.60 -3.92
C ILE A 10 0.87 11.10 -3.94
N TRP A 11 -0.18 10.30 -4.11
CA TRP A 11 -0.04 8.86 -4.20
C TRP A 11 0.86 8.43 -5.36
N MET A 12 0.95 9.24 -6.43
CA MET A 12 1.88 9.01 -7.53
C MET A 12 3.29 9.50 -7.20
N LEU A 13 3.40 10.67 -6.55
CA LEU A 13 4.67 11.27 -6.15
C LEU A 13 5.51 10.37 -5.23
N LEU A 14 4.85 9.54 -4.41
CA LEU A 14 5.51 8.54 -3.55
C LEU A 14 6.42 7.56 -4.32
N PHE A 15 6.21 7.41 -5.63
CA PHE A 15 7.00 6.52 -6.49
C PHE A 15 8.11 7.25 -7.28
N PHE A 16 8.30 8.55 -7.08
CA PHE A 16 9.33 9.34 -7.78
C PHE A 16 10.46 9.82 -6.84
N PRO A 17 11.72 9.90 -7.32
CA PRO A 17 12.82 10.49 -6.55
C PRO A 17 12.58 11.99 -6.25
N PRO A 18 12.98 12.49 -5.05
CA PRO A 18 13.61 11.76 -3.95
C PRO A 18 12.60 11.10 -2.97
N VAL A 19 11.30 11.37 -3.11
CA VAL A 19 10.25 10.95 -2.17
C VAL A 19 10.18 9.42 -2.03
N ILE A 20 10.41 8.68 -3.11
CA ILE A 20 10.44 7.21 -3.09
C ILE A 20 11.41 6.64 -2.05
N PHE A 21 12.56 7.28 -1.81
CA PHE A 21 13.51 6.78 -0.81
C PHE A 21 12.95 6.90 0.61
N ILE A 22 12.19 7.97 0.88
CA ILE A 22 11.51 8.18 2.15
C ILE A 22 10.37 7.18 2.31
N ALA A 23 9.55 6.99 1.27
CA ALA A 23 8.46 6.02 1.28
C ALA A 23 8.96 4.58 1.51
N LEU A 24 10.02 4.19 0.80
CA LEU A 24 10.67 2.88 0.96
C LEU A 24 11.21 2.66 2.37
N ALA A 25 11.91 3.66 2.93
CA ALA A 25 12.45 3.57 4.28
C ALA A 25 11.34 3.53 5.34
N GLY A 26 10.32 4.38 5.20
CA GLY A 26 9.16 4.41 6.10
C GLY A 26 8.40 3.07 6.11
N ASN A 27 8.10 2.53 4.93
CA ASN A 27 7.45 1.23 4.79
C ASN A 27 8.31 0.11 5.42
N PHE A 28 9.62 0.11 5.19
CA PHE A 28 10.51 -0.91 5.79
C PHE A 28 10.48 -0.89 7.32
N VAL A 29 10.41 0.30 7.92
CA VAL A 29 10.28 0.46 9.38
C VAL A 29 8.94 -0.10 9.87
N ILE A 30 7.83 0.28 9.22
CA ILE A 30 6.49 -0.21 9.57
C ILE A 30 6.44 -1.74 9.45
N ASP A 31 6.87 -2.30 8.32
CA ASP A 31 6.91 -3.74 8.09
C ASP A 31 7.75 -4.47 9.14
N SER A 32 8.90 -3.90 9.52
CA SER A 32 9.74 -4.45 10.58
C SER A 32 9.01 -4.52 11.92
N LEU A 33 8.32 -3.44 12.31
CA LEU A 33 7.54 -3.40 13.53
C LEU A 33 6.41 -4.42 13.49
N VAL A 34 5.66 -4.51 12.39
CA VAL A 34 4.53 -5.44 12.27
C VAL A 34 4.98 -6.89 12.35
N ILE A 35 6.09 -7.26 11.67
CA ILE A 35 6.62 -8.63 11.74
C ILE A 35 7.00 -9.02 13.16
N ILE A 36 7.65 -8.11 13.89
CA ILE A 36 8.05 -8.35 15.28
C ILE A 36 6.81 -8.48 16.18
N VAL A 37 5.83 -7.59 16.04
CA VAL A 37 4.56 -7.66 16.79
C VAL A 37 3.83 -8.97 16.49
N CYS A 38 3.70 -9.36 15.21
CA CYS A 38 3.10 -10.62 14.80
C CYS A 38 3.80 -11.83 15.44
N PHE A 39 5.13 -11.81 15.52
CA PHE A 39 5.89 -12.90 16.15
C PHE A 39 5.48 -13.12 17.61
N PHE A 40 5.37 -12.05 18.39
CA PHE A 40 4.97 -12.12 19.80
C PHE A 40 3.47 -12.36 19.99
N LEU A 41 2.63 -11.62 19.26
CA LEU A 41 1.17 -11.69 19.36
C LEU A 41 0.64 -13.11 19.07
N PHE A 42 1.22 -13.76 18.06
CA PHE A 42 0.81 -15.10 17.62
C PHE A 42 1.67 -16.23 18.20
N LYS A 43 2.56 -15.92 19.15
CA LYS A 43 3.43 -16.89 19.85
C LYS A 43 4.16 -17.83 18.88
N LEU A 44 4.73 -17.28 17.80
CA LEU A 44 5.42 -18.07 16.75
C LEU A 44 6.62 -18.86 17.29
N THR A 45 7.16 -18.49 18.45
CA THR A 45 8.15 -19.28 19.20
C THR A 45 7.70 -20.74 19.44
N ASN A 46 6.39 -20.97 19.64
CA ASN A 46 5.85 -22.30 19.88
C ASN A 46 5.95 -23.22 18.65
N GLN A 47 6.25 -22.68 17.47
CA GLN A 47 6.52 -23.44 16.24
C GLN A 47 8.01 -23.74 16.05
N GLY A 48 8.86 -23.53 17.07
CA GLY A 48 10.30 -23.77 16.99
C GLY A 48 11.06 -22.73 16.16
N LEU A 49 10.42 -21.62 15.80
CA LEU A 49 11.03 -20.53 15.04
C LEU A 49 11.62 -19.48 15.97
N GLY A 50 12.92 -19.23 15.86
CA GLY A 50 13.55 -18.09 16.52
C GLY A 50 13.18 -16.77 15.84
N LEU A 51 12.99 -15.71 16.63
CA LEU A 51 12.65 -14.36 16.15
C LEU A 51 13.60 -13.87 15.04
N LYS A 52 14.91 -14.02 15.25
CA LYS A 52 15.94 -13.59 14.28
C LYS A 52 15.81 -14.31 12.94
N THR A 53 15.52 -15.61 12.97
CA THR A 53 15.35 -16.43 11.76
C THR A 53 14.06 -16.07 11.03
N PHE A 54 12.97 -15.89 11.78
CA PHE A 54 11.70 -15.46 11.22
C PHE A 54 11.84 -14.10 10.54
N TYR A 55 12.32 -13.09 11.28
CA TYR A 55 12.53 -11.73 10.79
C TYR A 55 13.38 -11.70 9.51
N LYS A 56 14.59 -12.30 9.53
CA LYS A 56 15.49 -12.27 8.35
C LYS A 56 14.88 -12.94 7.11
N LYS A 57 14.09 -13.99 7.29
CA LYS A 57 13.47 -14.71 6.16
C LYS A 57 12.19 -14.04 5.65
N SER A 58 11.52 -13.24 6.47
CA SER A 58 10.26 -12.57 6.11
C SER A 58 10.44 -11.12 5.67
N ILE A 59 11.24 -10.31 6.37
CA ILE A 59 11.23 -8.84 6.23
C ILE A 59 11.40 -8.35 4.80
N LEU A 60 12.43 -8.83 4.09
CA LEU A 60 12.71 -8.36 2.74
C LEU A 60 11.57 -8.71 1.77
N LYS A 61 10.94 -9.87 1.97
CA LYS A 61 9.81 -10.31 1.14
C LYS A 61 8.53 -9.54 1.48
N VAL A 62 8.22 -9.36 2.76
CA VAL A 62 7.06 -8.57 3.21
C VAL A 62 7.13 -7.17 2.63
N TRP A 63 8.29 -6.51 2.79
CA TRP A 63 8.51 -5.15 2.31
C TRP A 63 8.45 -5.04 0.78
N LEU A 64 9.14 -5.93 0.06
CA LEU A 64 9.15 -5.92 -1.40
C LEU A 64 7.74 -6.18 -1.97
N PHE A 65 7.02 -7.16 -1.42
CA PHE A 65 5.66 -7.47 -1.87
C PHE A 65 4.64 -6.42 -1.44
N GLY A 66 4.82 -5.80 -0.28
CA GLY A 66 4.02 -4.65 0.15
C GLY A 66 4.14 -3.50 -0.85
N PHE A 67 5.38 -3.09 -1.13
CA PHE A 67 5.64 -2.01 -2.09
C PHE A 67 5.18 -2.37 -3.51
N LEU A 68 5.33 -3.62 -3.95
CA LEU A 68 4.81 -4.09 -5.24
C LEU A 68 3.28 -3.98 -5.29
N ALA A 69 2.59 -4.33 -4.20
CA ALA A 69 1.14 -4.19 -4.13
C ALA A 69 0.71 -2.72 -4.18
N ASP A 70 1.43 -1.82 -3.52
CA ASP A 70 1.19 -0.37 -3.60
C ASP A 70 1.31 0.14 -5.05
N ILE A 71 2.31 -0.34 -5.80
CA ILE A 71 2.44 -0.03 -7.24
C ILE A 71 1.20 -0.49 -8.01
N ILE A 72 0.67 -1.70 -7.74
CA ILE A 72 -0.54 -2.21 -8.41
C ILE A 72 -1.74 -1.28 -8.15
N GLY A 73 -1.93 -0.85 -6.91
CA GLY A 73 -2.99 0.10 -6.57
C GLY A 73 -2.82 1.47 -7.23
N ALA A 74 -1.59 2.00 -7.24
CA ALA A 74 -1.28 3.26 -7.89
C ALA A 74 -1.49 3.20 -9.41
N VAL A 75 -1.09 2.08 -10.05
CA VAL A 75 -1.35 1.83 -11.47
C VAL A 75 -2.85 1.77 -11.74
N PHE A 76 -3.64 1.13 -10.88
CA PHE A 76 -5.09 1.13 -11.01
C PHE A 76 -5.66 2.56 -10.98
N LEU A 77 -5.28 3.40 -10.02
CA LEU A 77 -5.73 4.80 -9.95
C LEU A 77 -5.32 5.59 -11.20
N PHE A 78 -4.09 5.38 -11.66
CA PHE A 78 -3.58 6.02 -12.85
C PHE A 78 -4.37 5.63 -14.11
N LEU A 79 -4.70 4.35 -14.26
CA LEU A 79 -5.53 3.87 -15.36
C LEU A 79 -6.94 4.44 -15.32
N VAL A 80 -7.54 4.56 -14.12
CA VAL A 80 -8.86 5.20 -13.97
C VAL A 80 -8.81 6.67 -14.43
N LEU A 81 -7.75 7.41 -14.11
CA LEU A 81 -7.60 8.79 -14.59
C LEU A 81 -7.43 8.88 -16.11
N ILE A 82 -6.56 8.06 -16.71
CA ILE A 82 -6.33 8.08 -18.16
C ILE A 82 -7.59 7.68 -18.92
N VAL A 83 -8.16 6.52 -18.58
CA VAL A 83 -9.33 5.98 -19.29
C VAL A 83 -10.55 6.83 -18.99
N GLY A 84 -10.69 7.30 -17.75
CA GLY A 84 -11.74 8.20 -17.32
C GLY A 84 -11.83 9.46 -18.16
N SER A 85 -10.69 10.11 -18.38
CA SER A 85 -10.64 11.33 -19.19
C SER A 85 -11.02 11.09 -20.65
N GLY A 86 -10.70 9.91 -21.19
CA GLY A 86 -11.10 9.49 -22.54
C GLY A 86 -12.58 9.11 -22.66
N LEU A 87 -13.20 8.62 -21.58
CA LEU A 87 -14.61 8.20 -21.53
C LEU A 87 -15.57 9.30 -21.03
N GLY A 88 -15.04 10.48 -20.67
CA GLY A 88 -15.83 11.61 -20.20
C GLY A 88 -16.27 11.48 -18.74
N LEU A 89 -15.40 10.94 -17.86
CA LEU A 89 -15.63 11.04 -16.42
C LEU A 89 -15.79 12.52 -16.02
N PRO A 90 -16.71 12.85 -15.11
CA PRO A 90 -16.84 14.20 -14.60
C PRO A 90 -15.52 14.68 -13.99
N TYR A 91 -15.13 15.92 -14.32
CA TYR A 91 -13.91 16.55 -13.83
C TYR A 91 -13.80 16.52 -12.30
N GLU A 92 -14.92 16.64 -11.58
CA GLU A 92 -14.97 16.57 -10.11
C GLU A 92 -14.46 15.24 -9.55
N ILE A 93 -14.69 14.13 -10.26
CA ILE A 93 -14.23 12.80 -9.87
C ILE A 93 -12.73 12.67 -10.15
N GLU A 94 -12.28 13.10 -11.33
CA GLU A 94 -10.86 13.06 -11.70
C GLU A 94 -10.01 13.93 -10.78
N ALA A 95 -10.45 15.17 -10.55
CA ALA A 95 -9.82 16.09 -9.61
C ALA A 95 -9.86 15.54 -8.18
N GLY A 96 -10.93 14.85 -7.79
CA GLY A 96 -11.02 14.17 -6.51
C GLY A 96 -9.98 13.07 -6.36
N ILE A 97 -9.83 12.19 -7.36
CA ILE A 97 -8.84 11.10 -7.35
C ILE A 97 -7.40 11.66 -7.34
N ALA A 98 -7.15 12.74 -8.07
CA ALA A 98 -5.83 13.32 -8.23
C ALA A 98 -5.39 14.23 -7.05
N TYR A 99 -6.31 15.03 -6.52
CA TYR A 99 -5.93 16.18 -5.68
C TYR A 99 -6.63 16.23 -4.32
N ASP A 100 -7.90 15.87 -4.23
CA ASP A 100 -8.65 15.93 -2.98
C ASP A 100 -9.67 14.79 -2.93
N PRO A 101 -9.30 13.62 -2.38
CA PRO A 101 -10.19 12.46 -2.34
C PRO A 101 -11.58 12.77 -1.80
N PHE A 102 -11.67 13.70 -0.84
CA PHE A 102 -12.89 14.05 -0.12
C PHE A 102 -13.74 15.12 -0.81
N SER A 103 -13.31 15.65 -1.97
CA SER A 103 -14.12 16.59 -2.74
C SER A 103 -15.26 15.91 -3.50
N SER A 104 -15.19 14.58 -3.70
CA SER A 104 -16.21 13.79 -4.38
C SER A 104 -16.37 12.44 -3.71
N SER A 105 -17.61 12.06 -3.37
CA SER A 105 -17.92 10.75 -2.79
C SER A 105 -17.48 9.60 -3.71
N MET A 106 -17.60 9.77 -5.03
CA MET A 106 -17.16 8.77 -6.01
C MET A 106 -15.65 8.64 -6.07
N ALA A 107 -14.89 9.72 -5.89
CA ALA A 107 -13.44 9.66 -5.82
C ALA A 107 -12.98 8.86 -4.59
N VAL A 108 -13.59 9.09 -3.42
CA VAL A 108 -13.33 8.28 -2.21
C VAL A 108 -13.59 6.80 -2.48
N VAL A 109 -14.73 6.45 -3.10
CA VAL A 109 -15.07 5.05 -3.41
C VAL A 109 -14.03 4.41 -4.33
N ILE A 110 -13.60 5.11 -5.38
CA ILE A 110 -12.57 4.61 -6.30
C ILE A 110 -11.23 4.39 -5.60
N ILE A 111 -10.83 5.32 -4.71
CA ILE A 111 -9.60 5.17 -3.93
C ILE A 111 -9.71 4.00 -2.95
N ILE A 112 -10.85 3.82 -2.28
CA ILE A 112 -11.08 2.66 -1.42
C ILE A 112 -10.99 1.36 -2.23
N ILE A 113 -11.53 1.32 -3.45
CA ILE A 113 -11.38 0.16 -4.34
C ILE A 113 -9.90 -0.12 -4.63
N SER A 114 -9.11 0.92 -4.93
CA SER A 114 -7.67 0.79 -5.13
C SER A 114 -6.94 0.24 -3.89
N MET A 115 -7.31 0.75 -2.70
CA MET A 115 -6.78 0.26 -1.43
C MET A 115 -7.15 -1.21 -1.21
N VAL A 116 -8.39 -1.62 -1.47
CA VAL A 116 -8.84 -3.02 -1.36
C VAL A 116 -8.07 -3.93 -2.32
N ILE A 117 -7.85 -3.49 -3.57
CA ILE A 117 -7.01 -4.22 -4.54
C ILE A 117 -5.59 -4.40 -3.98
N THR A 118 -5.00 -3.32 -3.46
CA THR A 118 -3.67 -3.35 -2.86
C THR A 118 -3.62 -4.31 -1.68
N SER A 119 -4.53 -4.18 -0.71
CA SER A 119 -4.67 -5.05 0.45
C SER A 119 -4.83 -6.52 0.06
N PHE A 120 -5.59 -6.82 -1.00
CA PHE A 120 -5.73 -8.16 -1.53
C PHE A 120 -4.40 -8.73 -2.03
N PHE A 121 -3.61 -7.95 -2.78
CA PHE A 121 -2.28 -8.38 -3.23
C PHE A 121 -1.28 -8.52 -2.08
N ILE A 122 -1.30 -7.61 -1.10
CA ILE A 122 -0.49 -7.75 0.13
C ILE A 122 -0.78 -9.08 0.83
N PHE A 123 -2.08 -9.41 0.97
CA PHE A 123 -2.50 -10.68 1.56
C PHE A 123 -1.99 -11.86 0.74
N LEU A 124 -2.27 -11.85 -0.57
CA LEU A 124 -1.95 -12.92 -1.50
C LEU A 124 -0.44 -13.21 -1.49
N PHE A 125 0.38 -12.18 -1.60
CA PHE A 125 1.82 -12.31 -1.63
C PHE A 125 2.38 -12.85 -0.32
N ASN A 126 1.93 -12.29 0.80
CA ASN A 126 2.44 -12.71 2.11
C ASN A 126 1.96 -14.11 2.50
N TYR A 127 0.71 -14.46 2.20
CA TYR A 127 0.16 -15.77 2.50
C TYR A 127 0.79 -16.88 1.64
N HIS A 128 0.92 -16.67 0.33
CA HIS A 128 1.39 -17.72 -0.59
C HIS A 128 2.90 -17.78 -0.79
N PHE A 129 3.63 -16.66 -0.69
CA PHE A 129 5.06 -16.62 -1.01
C PHE A 129 5.95 -16.36 0.21
N THR A 130 5.59 -15.39 1.07
CA THR A 130 6.40 -15.07 2.25
C THR A 130 6.26 -16.15 3.32
N PHE A 131 5.06 -16.32 3.88
CA PHE A 131 4.83 -17.12 5.09
C PHE A 131 4.57 -18.60 4.80
N ARG A 132 4.39 -18.99 3.54
CA ARG A 132 4.14 -20.39 3.17
C ARG A 132 5.23 -21.35 3.65
N SER A 133 6.49 -20.91 3.61
CA SER A 133 7.65 -21.70 4.05
C SER A 133 8.00 -21.50 5.53
N LEU A 134 7.36 -20.54 6.20
CA LEU A 134 7.70 -20.15 7.58
C LEU A 134 6.65 -20.65 8.58
N ILE A 135 5.36 -20.57 8.25
CA ILE A 135 4.26 -20.89 9.16
C ILE A 135 3.51 -22.08 8.58
N VAL A 136 3.68 -23.27 9.15
CA VAL A 136 3.06 -24.50 8.64
C VAL A 136 1.54 -24.47 8.83
N GLU A 137 1.10 -24.01 10.00
CA GLU A 137 -0.31 -23.93 10.36
C GLU A 137 -1.04 -22.85 9.53
N LYS A 138 -2.04 -23.28 8.76
CA LYS A 138 -2.79 -22.39 7.86
C LYS A 138 -3.54 -21.29 8.60
N ALA A 139 -4.20 -21.60 9.72
CA ALA A 139 -4.96 -20.63 10.50
C ALA A 139 -4.07 -19.51 11.03
N LEU A 140 -2.89 -19.86 11.56
CA LEU A 140 -1.89 -18.91 12.02
C LEU A 140 -1.34 -18.05 10.88
N ARG A 141 -1.09 -18.67 9.73
CA ARG A 141 -0.62 -17.96 8.53
C ARG A 141 -1.61 -16.92 8.03
N VAL A 142 -2.90 -17.25 8.03
CA VAL A 142 -3.97 -16.30 7.69
C VAL A 142 -3.99 -15.13 8.67
N LYS A 143 -3.91 -15.40 9.98
CA LYS A 143 -3.88 -14.33 11.01
C LYS A 143 -2.72 -13.37 10.81
N VAL A 144 -1.50 -13.89 10.64
CA VAL A 144 -0.30 -13.06 10.39
C VAL A 144 -0.44 -12.24 9.10
N ALA A 145 -0.88 -12.87 8.00
CA ALA A 145 -1.06 -12.18 6.74
C ALA A 145 -2.14 -11.07 6.82
N LEU A 146 -3.26 -11.31 7.52
CA LEU A 146 -4.30 -10.30 7.74
C LEU A 146 -3.81 -9.14 8.61
N THR A 147 -3.01 -9.40 9.65
CA THR A 147 -2.44 -8.34 10.48
C THR A 147 -1.52 -7.43 9.67
N ILE A 148 -0.70 -8.01 8.77
CA ILE A 148 0.12 -7.23 7.83
C ILE A 148 -0.78 -6.34 6.99
N VAL A 149 -1.79 -6.92 6.32
CA VAL A 149 -2.72 -6.18 5.45
C VAL A 149 -3.36 -4.99 6.16
N ILE A 150 -3.90 -5.19 7.36
CA ILE A 150 -4.61 -4.13 8.10
C ILE A 150 -3.67 -2.95 8.40
N ILE A 151 -2.42 -3.23 8.77
CA ILE A 151 -1.49 -2.19 9.19
C ILE A 151 -0.82 -1.51 7.98
N THR A 152 -0.52 -2.28 6.93
CA THR A 152 0.30 -1.81 5.80
C THR A 152 -0.53 -1.44 4.56
N THR A 153 -1.86 -1.43 4.67
CA THR A 153 -2.74 -0.85 3.63
C THR A 153 -2.27 0.59 3.32
N PRO A 154 -2.23 1.03 2.05
CA PRO A 154 -1.69 2.34 1.68
C PRO A 154 -2.67 3.47 2.03
N TRP A 155 -2.77 3.79 3.32
CA TRP A 155 -3.60 4.91 3.82
C TRP A 155 -3.20 6.24 3.20
N THR A 156 -1.96 6.35 2.71
CA THR A 156 -1.43 7.50 2.00
C THR A 156 -2.18 7.82 0.70
N PHE A 157 -2.92 6.87 0.11
CA PHE A 157 -3.73 7.11 -1.08
C PHE A 157 -4.91 8.06 -0.82
N LEU A 158 -5.36 8.17 0.42
CA LEU A 158 -6.42 9.09 0.83
C LEU A 158 -5.89 10.48 1.21
N LEU A 159 -4.58 10.72 1.18
CA LEU A 159 -4.02 12.02 1.55
C LEU A 159 -4.36 13.09 0.50
N PRO A 160 -5.02 14.20 0.90
CA PRO A 160 -5.29 15.29 -0.01
C PRO A 160 -3.99 15.99 -0.43
N THR A 161 -3.80 16.13 -1.74
CA THR A 161 -2.68 16.85 -2.34
C THR A 161 -2.63 18.31 -1.88
N LYS A 162 -3.79 18.94 -1.65
CA LYS A 162 -3.90 20.32 -1.14
C LYS A 162 -3.20 20.58 0.20
N TRP A 163 -2.89 19.56 1.01
CA TRP A 163 -2.15 19.75 2.26
C TRP A 163 -0.66 20.05 2.06
N PHE A 164 -0.13 19.73 0.88
CA PHE A 164 1.30 19.81 0.60
C PHE A 164 1.62 20.88 -0.46
N TYR A 165 0.62 21.27 -1.25
CA TYR A 165 0.72 22.37 -2.20
C TYR A 165 -0.08 23.55 -1.67
N HIS A 166 0.64 24.59 -1.21
CA HIS A 166 0.03 25.86 -0.86
C HIS A 166 -0.10 26.72 -2.12
N TYR A 167 -1.32 27.14 -2.44
CA TYR A 167 -1.62 28.19 -3.42
C TYR A 167 -2.12 29.42 -2.68
#